data_AF-A0A520E8W1-F1
#
_entry.id   AF-A0A520E8W1-F1
#
_cell.length_a   1.000
_cell.length_b   1.000
_cell.length_c   1.000
_cell.angle_alpha   90.00
_cell.angle_beta   90.00
_cell.angle_gamma   90.00
#
_symmetry.space_group_name_H-M   'P 1'
#
loop_
_entity.id
_entity.type
_entity.pdbx_description
1 polymer ?
#
loop_
_entity_poly.entity_id
_entity_poly.type
_entity_poly.pdbx_seq_one_letter_code
_entity_poly.pdbx_strand_id
1 'polypeptide(L)'
;MSDPGKKSQTPLSLRVTFARNIRMVRIHAGMSQERMAAEAGLDRAFVGSLERGERNVSIDNVELISKAVGFPAHELMQPDLAERLGMDPTLRRAPRTVRA
;
A
#
# COMPACT_ATOMS: atom_id res chain seq x y z
N MET A 1 -17.80 -19.22 -25.30
CA MET A 1 -17.10 -19.74 -24.11
C MET A 1 -16.96 -18.58 -23.15
N SER A 2 -17.94 -18.45 -22.25
CA SER A 2 -18.04 -17.35 -21.29
C SER A 2 -17.34 -17.77 -20.01
N ASP A 3 -16.30 -17.03 -19.62
CA ASP A 3 -15.56 -17.25 -18.38
C ASP A 3 -16.48 -16.99 -17.17
N PRO A 4 -16.82 -18.01 -16.35
CA PRO A 4 -17.76 -17.86 -15.25
C PRO A 4 -17.00 -17.44 -14.00
N GLY A 5 -17.10 -16.16 -13.60
CA GLY A 5 -16.94 -15.82 -12.18
C GLY A 5 -15.90 -14.78 -11.79
N LYS A 6 -15.65 -13.72 -12.59
CA LYS A 6 -15.17 -12.47 -11.98
C LYS A 6 -16.29 -11.91 -11.10
N LYS A 7 -16.29 -12.27 -9.81
CA LYS A 7 -17.17 -11.71 -8.79
C LYS A 7 -17.17 -10.19 -8.98
N SER A 8 -18.36 -9.61 -9.13
CA SER A 8 -18.60 -8.17 -9.06
C SER A 8 -18.24 -7.69 -7.65
N GLN A 9 -16.95 -7.51 -7.38
CA GLN A 9 -16.50 -6.77 -6.23
C GLN A 9 -16.55 -5.31 -6.65
N THR A 10 -17.44 -4.54 -6.03
CA THR A 10 -17.39 -3.08 -6.15
C THR A 10 -15.95 -2.67 -5.83
N PRO A 11 -15.23 -2.02 -6.77
CA PRO A 11 -13.85 -1.65 -6.53
C PRO A 11 -13.81 -0.72 -5.31
N LEU A 12 -12.85 -0.96 -4.42
CA LEU A 12 -12.61 -0.09 -3.28
C LEU A 12 -12.37 1.32 -3.78
N SER A 13 -12.70 2.32 -2.95
CA SER A 13 -12.34 3.69 -3.29
C SER A 13 -10.82 3.80 -3.50
N LEU A 14 -10.41 4.71 -4.39
CA LEU A 14 -8.99 4.92 -4.71
C LEU A 14 -8.14 5.14 -3.45
N ARG A 15 -8.70 5.83 -2.45
CA ARG A 15 -8.07 6.05 -1.14
C ARG A 15 -7.80 4.73 -0.41
N VAL A 16 -8.78 3.83 -0.35
CA VAL A 16 -8.65 2.54 0.33
C VAL A 16 -7.70 1.63 -0.45
N THR A 17 -7.77 1.63 -1.79
CA THR A 17 -6.81 0.89 -2.63
C THR A 17 -5.38 1.36 -2.37
N PHE A 18 -5.15 2.67 -2.41
CA PHE A 18 -3.84 3.27 -2.14
C PHE A 18 -3.32 2.94 -0.73
N ALA A 19 -4.16 3.11 0.29
CA ALA A 19 -3.83 2.80 1.68
C ALA A 19 -3.44 1.32 1.88
N ARG A 20 -4.21 0.40 1.30
CA ARG A 20 -3.95 -1.04 1.36
C ARG A 20 -2.65 -1.40 0.65
N ASN A 21 -2.44 -0.84 -0.54
CA ASN A 21 -1.25 -1.12 -1.34
C ASN A 21 0.03 -0.63 -0.66
N ILE A 22 0.04 0.60 -0.12
CA ILE A 22 1.18 1.12 0.66
C ILE A 22 1.52 0.20 1.83
N ARG A 23 0.50 -0.18 2.62
CA ARG A 23 0.69 -1.07 3.76
C ARG A 23 1.27 -2.42 3.34
N MET A 24 0.73 -3.00 2.27
CA MET A 24 1.19 -4.28 1.73
C MET A 24 2.65 -4.19 1.29
N VAL A 25 3.01 -3.24 0.43
CA VAL A 25 4.38 -3.12 -0.08
C VAL A 25 5.37 -2.82 1.05
N ARG A 26 5.00 -1.96 2.01
CA ARG A 26 5.83 -1.66 3.18
C ARG A 26 6.09 -2.93 4.01
N ILE A 27 5.06 -3.73 4.24
CA ILE A 27 5.16 -4.99 5.01
C ILE A 27 6.04 -6.01 4.27
N HIS A 28 5.88 -6.14 2.95
CA HIS A 28 6.72 -7.02 2.14
C HIS A 28 8.18 -6.55 2.08
N ALA A 29 8.43 -5.25 2.18
CA ALA A 29 9.77 -4.67 2.26
C ALA A 29 10.39 -4.73 3.67
N GLY A 30 9.72 -5.34 4.67
CA GLY A 30 10.22 -5.40 6.04
C GLY A 30 10.24 -4.06 6.78
N MET A 31 9.62 -3.02 6.23
CA MET A 31 9.71 -1.65 6.73
C MET A 31 8.69 -1.39 7.85
N SER A 32 9.10 -0.71 8.92
CA SER A 32 8.17 -0.22 9.97
C SER A 32 7.45 1.06 9.54
N GLN A 33 6.37 1.44 10.22
CA GLN A 33 5.71 2.72 9.95
C GLN A 33 6.64 3.89 10.27
N GLU A 34 7.42 3.77 11.35
CA GLU A 34 8.45 4.70 11.77
C GLU A 34 9.51 4.90 10.68
N ARG A 35 9.98 3.81 10.07
CA ARG A 35 10.98 3.87 9.00
C ARG A 35 10.40 4.52 7.73
N MET A 36 9.19 4.13 7.31
CA MET A 36 8.54 4.76 6.15
C MET A 36 8.32 6.26 6.36
N ALA A 37 7.87 6.65 7.56
CA ALA A 37 7.68 8.04 7.93
C ALA A 37 8.99 8.83 7.85
N ALA A 38 10.09 8.28 8.39
CA ALA A 38 11.41 8.90 8.32
C ALA A 38 11.90 9.05 6.87
N GLU A 39 11.78 8.00 6.04
CA GLU A 39 12.19 8.03 4.63
C GLU A 39 11.34 9.00 3.78
N ALA A 40 10.05 9.15 4.09
CA ALA A 40 9.15 10.07 3.40
C ALA A 40 9.20 11.52 3.93
N GLY A 41 9.89 11.78 5.05
CA GLY A 41 9.85 13.08 5.73
C GLY A 41 8.46 13.43 6.29
N LEU A 42 7.70 12.42 6.72
CA LEU A 42 6.33 12.56 7.21
C LEU A 42 6.21 12.18 8.70
N ASP A 43 5.11 12.60 9.31
CA ASP A 43 4.77 12.16 10.66
C ASP A 43 4.32 10.68 10.68
N ARG A 44 4.75 9.95 11.70
CA ARG A 44 4.41 8.53 11.90
C ARG A 44 2.92 8.30 12.11
N ALA A 45 2.21 9.19 12.81
CA ALA A 45 0.77 9.09 12.98
C ALA A 45 0.03 9.42 11.68
N PHE A 46 0.57 10.33 10.85
CA PHE A 46 0.08 10.53 9.48
C PHE A 46 0.16 9.22 8.67
N VAL A 47 1.32 8.56 8.66
CA VAL A 47 1.51 7.24 8.04
C VAL A 47 0.49 6.20 8.56
N GLY A 48 0.28 6.14 9.87
CA GLY A 48 -0.72 5.23 10.44
C GLY A 48 -2.15 5.52 9.97
N SER A 49 -2.54 6.80 9.90
CA SER A 49 -3.87 7.21 9.43
C SER A 49 -4.07 7.00 7.92
N LEU A 50 -3.01 7.16 7.14
CA LEU A 50 -2.95 6.86 5.72
C LEU A 50 -3.22 5.38 5.45
N GLU A 51 -2.51 4.47 6.14
CA GLU A 51 -2.69 3.03 5.94
C GLU A 51 -4.07 2.51 6.33
N ARG A 52 -4.79 3.24 7.20
CA ARG A 52 -6.18 2.95 7.55
C ARG A 52 -7.19 3.58 6.59
N GLY A 53 -6.74 4.41 5.65
CA GLY A 53 -7.61 5.11 4.69
C GLY A 53 -8.46 6.22 5.32
N GLU A 54 -8.12 6.69 6.51
CA GLU A 54 -8.93 7.63 7.30
C GLU A 54 -8.86 9.07 6.77
N ARG A 55 -7.79 9.42 6.05
CA ARG A 55 -7.48 10.80 5.65
C ARG A 55 -7.36 10.90 4.14
N ASN A 56 -7.71 12.07 3.60
CA ASN A 56 -7.33 12.42 2.24
C ASN A 56 -5.81 12.71 2.20
N VAL A 57 -5.14 12.28 1.15
CA VAL A 57 -3.69 12.47 0.95
C VAL A 57 -3.49 13.46 -0.19
N SER A 58 -2.61 14.45 -0.01
CA SER A 58 -2.22 15.37 -1.09
C SER A 58 -1.36 14.64 -2.13
N ILE A 59 -1.34 15.16 -3.36
CA ILE A 59 -0.53 14.57 -4.43
C ILE A 59 0.97 14.61 -4.11
N ASP A 60 1.46 15.66 -3.43
CA ASP A 60 2.87 15.76 -3.02
C ASP A 60 3.23 14.65 -2.02
N ASN A 61 2.33 14.37 -1.06
CA ASN A 61 2.56 13.27 -0.12
C ASN A 61 2.53 11.91 -0.81
N VAL A 62 1.66 11.73 -1.83
CA VAL A 62 1.69 10.52 -2.66
C VAL A 62 3.07 10.33 -3.30
N GLU A 63 3.67 11.41 -3.82
CA GLU A 63 5.02 11.36 -4.38
C GLU A 63 6.07 10.96 -3.33
N LEU A 64 6.09 11.62 -2.17
CA LEU A 64 7.02 11.31 -1.07
C LEU A 64 6.90 9.85 -0.60
N ILE A 65 5.68 9.36 -0.42
CA ILE A 65 5.42 7.99 0.02
C ILE A 65 5.86 7.00 -1.05
N SER A 66 5.56 7.27 -2.32
CA SER A 66 5.95 6.41 -3.44
C SER A 66 7.46 6.22 -3.52
N LYS A 67 8.23 7.30 -3.32
CA LYS A 67 9.70 7.29 -3.24
C LYS A 67 10.19 6.49 -2.03
N ALA A 68 9.58 6.69 -0.86
CA ALA A 68 9.96 5.98 0.37
C ALA A 68 9.72 4.47 0.29
N VAL A 69 8.61 4.01 -0.29
CA VAL A 69 8.34 2.56 -0.42
C VAL A 69 8.98 1.92 -1.65
N GLY A 70 9.56 2.73 -2.56
CA GLY A 70 10.20 2.24 -3.78
C GLY A 70 9.23 1.72 -4.84
N PHE A 71 8.01 2.25 -4.91
CA PHE A 71 7.01 1.89 -5.93
C PHE A 71 6.50 3.11 -6.70
N PRO A 72 6.26 3.00 -8.02
CA PRO A 72 5.62 4.09 -8.76
C PRO A 72 4.24 4.44 -8.20
N ALA A 73 3.95 5.73 -8.04
CA ALA A 73 2.69 6.22 -7.45
C ALA A 73 1.43 5.66 -8.14
N HIS A 74 1.45 5.56 -9.47
CA HIS A 74 0.32 5.05 -10.26
C HIS A 74 0.08 3.55 -10.06
N GLU A 75 1.11 2.77 -9.70
CA GLU A 75 0.96 1.34 -9.38
C GLU A 75 0.29 1.13 -8.03
N LEU A 76 0.61 1.98 -7.04
CA LEU A 76 -0.02 1.95 -5.73
C LEU A 76 -1.52 2.24 -5.77
N MET A 77 -2.03 2.77 -6.88
CA MET A 77 -3.45 3.02 -7.12
C MET A 77 -4.19 1.85 -7.78
N GLN A 78 -3.47 0.80 -8.21
CA GLN A 78 -4.07 -0.31 -8.94
C GLN A 78 -4.72 -1.32 -7.99
N PRO A 79 -6.01 -1.67 -8.19
CA PRO A 79 -6.71 -2.61 -7.32
C PRO A 79 -6.20 -4.06 -7.43
N ASP A 80 -5.53 -4.41 -8.53
CA ASP A 80 -4.97 -5.73 -8.82
C ASP A 80 -3.46 -5.83 -8.52
N LEU A 81 -2.85 -4.81 -7.90
CA LEU A 81 -1.40 -4.79 -7.61
C LEU A 81 -0.93 -6.03 -6.85
N ALA A 82 -1.69 -6.45 -5.84
CA ALA A 82 -1.37 -7.62 -5.03
C ALA A 82 -1.34 -8.91 -5.86
N GLU A 83 -2.32 -9.09 -6.75
CA GLU A 83 -2.42 -10.25 -7.65
C GLU A 83 -1.27 -10.25 -8.66
N ARG A 84 -1.00 -9.09 -9.28
CA ARG A 84 0.08 -8.93 -10.26
C ARG A 84 1.47 -9.20 -9.69
N LEU A 85 1.69 -8.90 -8.41
CA LEU A 85 2.98 -9.10 -7.73
C LEU A 85 3.06 -10.39 -6.90
N GLY A 86 1.98 -11.18 -6.82
CA GLY A 86 1.92 -12.36 -5.95
C GLY A 86 2.10 -12.03 -4.45
N MET A 87 1.68 -10.83 -4.03
CA MET A 87 1.79 -10.36 -2.66
C MET A 87 0.50 -10.63 -1.88
N ASP A 88 0.61 -10.96 -0.59
CA ASP A 88 -0.56 -11.16 0.28
C ASP A 88 -0.99 -9.83 0.93
N PRO A 89 -2.13 -9.22 0.52
CA PRO A 89 -2.58 -7.93 1.04
C PRO A 89 -3.16 -8.03 2.46
N THR A 90 -3.28 -9.24 3.02
CA THR A 90 -3.83 -9.48 4.36
C THR A 90 -2.74 -9.52 5.43
N LEU A 91 -1.46 -9.56 5.03
CA LEU A 91 -0.34 -9.58 5.95
C LEU A 91 -0.36 -8.36 6.88
N ARG A 92 -0.23 -8.64 8.18
CA ARG A 92 -0.16 -7.60 9.23
C ARG A 92 1.25 -7.30 9.68
N ARG A 93 2.22 -8.18 9.37
CA ARG A 93 3.62 -8.10 9.77
C ARG A 93 4.49 -8.65 8.64
N ALA A 94 5.71 -8.14 8.56
CA ALA A 94 6.67 -8.61 7.56
C ALA A 94 6.90 -10.12 7.71
N PRO A 95 6.93 -10.88 6.60
CA PRO A 95 7.34 -12.28 6.62
C PRO A 95 8.69 -12.45 7.31
N ARG A 96 8.87 -13.59 8.00
CA ARG A 96 10.14 -13.88 8.73
C ARG A 96 11.35 -13.89 7.80
N THR A 97 11.14 -14.13 6.51
CA THR A 97 12.17 -14.19 5.46
C THR A 97 12.75 -12.82 5.08
N VAL A 98 12.08 -11.71 5.41
CA VAL A 98 12.51 -10.35 5.00
C VAL A 98 13.08 -9.55 6.17
N ARG A 99 13.09 -10.11 7.38
CA ARG A 99 13.71 -9.47 8.55
C ARG A 99 15.23 -9.68 8.50
N ALA A 100 15.93 -8.82 7.77
CA ALA A 100 17.34 -8.56 7.96
C ALA A 100 17.52 -7.52 9.07
#